data_AF-A0A1Q5PYA7-F1
#
_entry.id   AF-A0A1Q5PYA7-F1
#
_cell.length_a   1.000
_cell.length_b   1.000
_cell.length_c   1.000
_cell.angle_alpha   90.00
_cell.angle_beta   90.00
_cell.angle_gamma   90.00
#
_symmetry.space_group_name_H-M   'P 1'
#
loop_
_entity.id
_entity.type
_entity.pdbx_description
1 polymer ?
#
loop_
_entity_poly.entity_id
_entity_poly.type
_entity_poly.pdbx_seq_one_letter_code
_entity_poly.pdbx_strand_id
1 'polypeptide(L)'
;MVGVETLEFSRESAGVSAKCDWHDSRSFAFAGRVLESWNTDGCALNLPRGTNDGVRAWKQALKSMRELLSDVTFEFSDACALYGSGLESAIGNHDATEQLINDQARIIAEEMGAVCVAR
;
A
#
# COMPACT_ATOMS: atom_id res chain seq x y z
N MET A 1 -19.36 -35.39 24.92
CA MET A 1 -18.18 -34.67 24.37
C MET A 1 -18.68 -33.30 23.99
N VAL A 2 -18.35 -32.28 24.79
CA VAL A 2 -18.62 -30.89 24.39
C VAL A 2 -17.54 -30.59 23.35
N GLY A 3 -17.94 -30.46 22.08
CA GLY A 3 -17.02 -30.02 21.04
C GLY A 3 -16.57 -28.62 21.42
N VAL A 4 -15.26 -28.44 21.60
CA VAL A 4 -14.69 -27.10 21.67
C VAL A 4 -14.85 -26.54 20.27
N GLU A 5 -15.89 -25.74 20.05
CA GLU A 5 -16.00 -24.92 18.86
C GLU A 5 -14.82 -23.97 18.89
N THR A 6 -13.87 -24.15 17.97
CA THR A 6 -12.76 -23.22 17.77
C THR A 6 -13.35 -21.88 17.33
N LEU A 7 -13.41 -20.93 18.27
CA LEU A 7 -13.78 -19.56 17.99
C LEU A 7 -12.60 -18.88 17.26
N GLU A 8 -12.51 -19.12 15.95
CA GLU A 8 -11.50 -18.51 15.09
C GLU A 8 -12.07 -17.25 14.43
N PHE A 9 -11.30 -16.18 14.45
CA PHE A 9 -11.62 -14.94 13.77
C PHE A 9 -11.46 -15.16 12.26
N SER A 10 -12.58 -15.39 11.56
CA SER A 10 -12.58 -15.48 10.09
C SER A 10 -12.45 -14.09 9.48
N ARG A 11 -11.24 -13.79 9.05
CA ARG A 11 -10.89 -12.52 8.42
C ARG A 11 -11.63 -12.27 7.09
N GLU A 12 -11.87 -13.33 6.31
CA GLU A 12 -12.74 -13.30 5.12
C GLU A 12 -14.18 -12.94 5.48
N SER A 13 -14.74 -13.55 6.55
CA SER A 13 -16.12 -13.29 6.99
C SER A 13 -16.30 -11.86 7.52
N ALA A 14 -15.26 -11.29 8.13
CA ALA A 14 -15.24 -9.89 8.57
C ALA A 14 -15.01 -8.89 7.41
N GLY A 15 -14.79 -9.35 6.18
CA GLY A 15 -14.46 -8.52 5.02
C GLY A 15 -13.10 -7.82 5.15
N VAL A 16 -12.25 -8.25 6.08
CA VAL A 16 -10.93 -7.67 6.31
C VAL A 16 -9.95 -8.29 5.31
N SER A 17 -10.09 -7.91 4.05
CA SER A 17 -9.09 -8.24 3.05
C SER A 17 -7.84 -7.43 3.33
N ALA A 18 -6.66 -8.07 3.27
CA ALA A 18 -5.46 -7.31 2.96
C ALA A 18 -5.78 -6.55 1.67
N LYS A 19 -5.87 -5.22 1.66
CA LYS A 19 -6.06 -4.52 0.39
C LYS A 19 -4.83 -4.79 -0.48
N CYS A 20 -4.90 -5.87 -1.26
CA CYS A 20 -3.94 -6.24 -2.30
C CYS A 20 -3.86 -5.14 -3.36
N ASP A 21 -4.82 -4.20 -3.37
CA ASP A 21 -4.96 -3.17 -4.39
C ASP A 21 -3.87 -2.08 -4.36
N TRP A 22 -2.99 -2.05 -3.34
CA TRP A 22 -1.85 -1.11 -3.33
C TRP A 22 -0.68 -1.59 -4.22
N HIS A 23 -0.94 -2.46 -5.21
CA HIS A 23 0.02 -2.86 -6.25
C HIS A 23 0.23 -1.79 -7.35
N ASP A 24 -0.55 -0.70 -7.31
CA ASP A 24 -0.40 0.41 -8.25
C ASP A 24 0.92 1.18 -8.08
N SER A 25 1.74 0.85 -7.08
CA SER A 25 3.07 1.45 -6.91
C SER A 25 3.88 1.38 -8.21
N ARG A 26 3.86 0.23 -8.88
CA ARG A 26 4.57 0.06 -10.17
C ARG A 26 3.95 0.89 -11.29
N SER A 27 2.62 1.02 -11.31
CA SER A 27 1.87 1.82 -12.29
C SER A 27 2.19 3.31 -12.13
N PHE A 28 2.18 3.81 -10.89
CA PHE A 28 2.58 5.19 -10.58
C PHE A 28 4.07 5.41 -10.89
N ALA A 29 4.97 4.51 -10.47
CA ALA A 29 6.39 4.63 -10.82
C ALA A 29 6.62 4.69 -12.34
N PHE A 30 5.90 3.88 -13.12
CA PHE A 30 5.96 3.94 -14.57
C PHE A 30 5.41 5.27 -15.12
N ALA A 31 4.27 5.73 -14.62
CA ALA A 31 3.70 7.03 -15.02
C ALA A 31 4.66 8.19 -14.72
N GLY A 32 5.31 8.20 -13.54
CA GLY A 32 6.33 9.18 -13.18
C GLY A 32 7.48 9.19 -14.18
N ARG A 33 8.00 8.01 -14.55
CA ARG A 33 9.04 7.89 -15.59
C ARG A 33 8.59 8.40 -16.96
N VAL A 34 7.34 8.16 -17.36
CA VAL A 34 6.80 8.71 -18.61
C VAL A 34 6.75 10.23 -18.54
N LEU A 35 6.33 10.81 -17.42
CA LEU A 35 6.31 12.27 -17.23
C LEU A 35 7.72 12.88 -17.32
N GLU A 36 8.73 12.26 -16.71
CA GLU A 36 10.14 12.69 -16.83
C GLU A 36 10.61 12.73 -18.28
N SER A 37 10.13 11.80 -19.12
CA SER A 37 10.53 11.69 -20.52
C SER A 37 9.96 12.79 -21.42
N TRP A 38 8.97 13.56 -20.95
CA TRP A 38 8.35 14.61 -21.75
C TRP A 38 9.32 15.76 -22.00
N ASN A 39 9.53 16.06 -23.29
CA ASN A 39 10.32 17.20 -23.73
C ASN A 39 9.47 18.48 -23.72
N THR A 40 9.79 19.39 -22.81
CA THR A 40 9.12 20.69 -22.69
C THR A 40 9.74 21.78 -23.58
N ASP A 41 10.94 21.59 -24.13
CA ASP A 41 11.60 22.61 -24.94
C ASP A 41 10.96 22.79 -26.31
N GLY A 42 10.35 21.71 -26.83
CA GLY A 42 9.62 21.69 -28.11
C GLY A 42 8.18 22.18 -28.05
N CYS A 43 7.66 22.52 -26.86
CA CYS A 43 6.24 22.89 -26.70
C CYS A 43 5.85 24.23 -27.34
N ALA A 44 6.85 25.08 -27.63
CA ALA A 44 6.64 26.40 -28.20
C ALA A 44 7.84 26.84 -29.04
N LEU A 45 7.56 27.45 -30.19
CA LEU A 45 8.56 28.08 -31.04
C LEU A 45 8.79 29.52 -30.62
N ASN A 46 10.00 30.01 -30.83
CA ASN A 46 10.29 31.42 -30.69
C ASN A 46 9.56 32.21 -31.78
N LEU A 47 9.10 33.40 -31.41
CA LEU A 47 8.54 34.36 -32.35
C LEU A 47 9.61 34.79 -33.36
N PRO A 48 9.24 34.97 -34.64
CA PRO A 48 10.17 35.40 -35.69
C PRO A 48 10.67 36.84 -35.49
N ARG A 49 9.93 37.67 -34.72
CA ARG A 49 10.27 39.05 -34.34
C ARG A 49 9.71 39.37 -32.95
N GLY A 50 10.34 40.31 -32.25
CA GLY A 50 9.95 40.72 -30.90
C GLY A 50 10.68 39.94 -29.79
N THR A 51 10.30 40.18 -28.53
CA THR A 51 10.90 39.46 -27.40
C THR A 51 10.26 38.09 -27.23
N ASN A 52 11.04 37.13 -26.74
CA ASN A 52 10.58 35.76 -26.48
C ASN A 52 10.38 35.50 -24.98
N ASP A 53 10.18 36.54 -24.18
CA ASP A 53 10.07 36.41 -22.72
C ASP A 53 8.84 35.60 -22.31
N GLY A 54 7.71 35.79 -22.98
CA GLY A 54 6.51 34.97 -22.79
C GLY A 54 6.72 33.51 -23.19
N VAL A 55 7.41 33.25 -24.31
CA VAL A 55 7.77 31.88 -24.75
C VAL A 55 8.67 31.20 -23.73
N ARG A 56 9.65 31.94 -23.18
CA ARG A 56 10.55 31.45 -22.13
C ARG A 56 9.78 31.14 -20.85
N ALA A 57 8.91 32.04 -20.41
CA ALA A 57 8.09 31.86 -19.22
C ALA A 57 7.15 30.65 -19.35
N TRP A 58 6.55 30.45 -20.53
CA TRP A 58 5.72 29.29 -20.83
C TRP A 58 6.49 27.97 -20.75
N LYS A 59 7.67 27.89 -21.39
CA LYS A 59 8.53 26.70 -21.32
C LYS A 59 8.93 26.38 -19.88
N GLN A 60 9.28 27.40 -19.11
CA GLN A 60 9.65 27.25 -17.70
C GLN A 60 8.46 26.75 -16.86
N ALA A 61 7.27 27.31 -17.06
CA ALA A 61 6.06 26.88 -16.34
C ALA A 61 5.72 25.41 -16.65
N LEU A 62 5.80 24.98 -17.92
CA LEU A 62 5.58 23.59 -18.30
C LEU A 62 6.64 22.64 -17.71
N LYS A 63 7.91 23.06 -17.68
CA LYS A 63 8.97 22.29 -17.04
C LYS A 63 8.67 22.07 -15.55
N SER A 64 8.32 23.14 -14.83
CA SER A 64 7.98 23.06 -13.41
C SER A 64 6.72 22.22 -13.15
N MET A 65 5.70 22.32 -14.01
CA MET A 65 4.51 21.48 -13.92
C MET A 65 4.84 20.00 -14.11
N ARG A 66 5.67 19.66 -15.11
CA ARG A 66 6.11 18.29 -15.36
C ARG A 66 6.87 17.72 -14.18
N GLU A 67 7.81 18.50 -13.62
CA GLU A 67 8.58 18.11 -12.43
C GLU A 67 7.65 17.85 -11.24
N LEU A 68 6.74 18.77 -10.94
CA LEU A 68 5.78 18.59 -9.85
C LEU A 68 4.89 17.35 -10.04
N LEU A 69 4.37 17.12 -11.25
CA LEU A 69 3.54 15.96 -11.53
C LEU A 69 4.33 14.66 -11.38
N SER A 70 5.58 14.65 -11.82
CA SER A 70 6.47 13.50 -11.65
C SER A 70 6.71 13.20 -10.17
N ASP A 71 7.08 14.21 -9.39
CA ASP A 71 7.36 14.07 -7.96
C ASP A 71 6.13 13.55 -7.20
N VAL A 72 4.96 14.18 -7.41
CA VAL A 72 3.71 13.74 -6.78
C VAL A 72 3.38 12.29 -7.17
N THR A 73 3.62 11.91 -8.41
CA THR A 73 3.38 10.55 -8.89
C THR A 73 4.30 9.53 -8.22
N PHE A 74 5.58 9.88 -7.99
CA PHE A 74 6.51 9.02 -7.25
C PHE A 74 6.13 8.91 -5.77
N GLU A 75 5.67 9.99 -5.14
CA GLU A 75 5.16 9.95 -3.76
C GLU A 75 3.96 9.01 -3.62
N PHE A 76 3.04 9.00 -4.59
CA PHE A 76 1.95 8.01 -4.61
C PHE A 76 2.48 6.58 -4.77
N SER A 77 3.48 6.37 -5.63
CA SER A 77 4.13 5.06 -5.77
C SER A 77 4.71 4.57 -4.43
N ASP A 78 5.44 5.44 -3.74
CA ASP A 78 6.09 5.12 -2.46
C ASP A 78 5.07 4.88 -1.36
N ALA A 79 4.01 5.70 -1.30
CA ALA A 79 2.88 5.47 -0.40
C ALA A 79 2.24 4.09 -0.65
N CYS A 80 2.01 3.73 -1.91
CA CYS A 80 1.48 2.41 -2.25
C CYS A 80 2.40 1.26 -1.82
N ALA A 81 3.71 1.40 -2.02
CA ALA A 81 4.67 0.40 -1.59
C ALA A 81 4.71 0.26 -0.05
N LEU A 82 4.68 1.39 0.67
CA LEU A 82 4.73 1.40 2.13
C LEU A 82 3.46 0.86 2.78
N TYR A 83 2.28 1.30 2.33
CA TYR A 83 1.01 0.82 2.87
C TYR A 83 0.72 -0.64 2.49
N GLY A 84 1.11 -1.08 1.29
CA GLY A 84 1.00 -2.48 0.88
C GLY A 84 1.80 -3.41 1.80
N SER A 85 3.10 -3.10 2.01
CA SER A 85 3.98 -3.90 2.86
C SER A 85 3.65 -3.85 4.36
N GLY A 86 3.17 -2.70 4.85
CA GLY A 86 2.71 -2.55 6.23
C GLY A 86 1.48 -3.41 6.55
N LEU A 87 0.58 -3.57 5.57
CA LEU A 87 -0.56 -4.47 5.72
C LEU A 87 -0.10 -5.93 5.82
N GLU A 88 0.77 -6.41 4.93
CA GLU A 88 1.28 -7.79 4.98
C GLU A 88 1.88 -8.14 6.36
N SER A 89 2.66 -7.22 6.92
CA SER A 89 3.29 -7.40 8.24
C SER A 89 2.27 -7.44 9.38
N ALA A 90 1.27 -6.54 9.38
CA ALA A 90 0.23 -6.52 10.41
C ALA A 90 -0.60 -7.82 10.42
N ILE A 91 -0.83 -8.40 9.24
CA ILE A 91 -1.58 -9.63 9.06
C ILE A 91 -0.86 -10.81 9.66
N GLY A 92 0.41 -11.00 9.28
CA GLY A 92 1.22 -12.08 9.83
C GLY A 92 1.32 -12.01 11.35
N ASN A 93 1.41 -10.81 11.91
CA ASN A 93 1.44 -10.62 13.36
C ASN A 93 0.12 -11.01 14.04
N HIS A 94 -1.03 -10.67 13.43
CA HIS A 94 -2.34 -11.03 13.97
C HIS A 94 -2.58 -12.55 13.90
N ASP A 95 -2.29 -13.17 12.75
CA ASP A 95 -2.42 -14.62 12.57
C ASP A 95 -1.54 -15.40 13.58
N ALA A 96 -0.29 -14.94 13.78
CA ALA A 96 0.63 -15.55 14.74
C ALA A 96 0.13 -15.39 16.19
N THR A 97 -0.45 -14.22 16.52
CA THR A 97 -1.02 -13.98 17.86
C THR A 97 -2.24 -14.87 18.10
N GLU A 98 -3.11 -15.03 17.10
CA GLU A 98 -4.30 -15.87 17.21
C GLU A 98 -3.93 -17.36 17.40
N GLN A 99 -2.94 -17.85 16.66
CA GLN A 99 -2.42 -19.21 16.85
C GLN A 99 -1.90 -19.44 18.28
N LEU A 100 -1.14 -18.48 18.83
CA LEU A 100 -0.64 -18.55 20.20
C LEU A 100 -1.77 -18.60 21.24
N ILE A 101 -2.82 -17.81 21.06
CA ILE A 101 -3.98 -17.78 21.97
C ILE A 101 -4.74 -19.11 21.89
N ASN A 102 -4.94 -19.66 20.69
CA ASN A 102 -5.64 -20.93 20.50
C ASN A 102 -4.86 -22.10 21.10
N ASP A 103 -3.54 -22.13 20.94
CA ASP A 103 -2.68 -23.15 21.56
C ASP A 103 -2.73 -23.08 23.10
N GLN A 104 -2.70 -21.87 23.68
CA GLN A 104 -2.84 -21.66 25.12
C GLN A 104 -4.22 -22.09 25.63
N ALA A 105 -5.29 -21.73 24.92
CA ALA A 105 -6.65 -22.12 25.26
C ALA A 105 -6.83 -23.65 25.25
N ARG A 106 -6.21 -24.35 24.27
CA ARG A 106 -6.20 -25.82 24.21
C ARG A 106 -5.50 -26.42 25.43
N ILE A 107 -4.32 -25.92 25.79
CA ILE A 107 -3.57 -26.40 26.96
C ILE A 107 -4.41 -26.24 28.24
N ILE A 108 -5.01 -25.07 28.45
CA ILE A 108 -5.86 -24.81 29.63
C ILE A 108 -7.10 -25.72 29.63
N ALA A 109 -7.71 -25.96 28.48
CA ALA A 109 -8.85 -26.88 28.37
C ALA A 109 -8.45 -28.34 28.69
N GLU A 110 -7.26 -28.78 28.28
CA GLU A 110 -6.70 -30.08 28.63
C GLU A 110 -6.41 -30.20 30.13
N GLU A 111 -5.83 -29.16 30.75
CA GLU A 111 -5.59 -29.10 32.19
C GLU A 111 -6.92 -29.13 32.97
N MET A 112 -7.92 -28.34 32.58
CA MET A 112 -9.23 -28.34 33.21
C MET A 112 -9.98 -29.67 32.99
N GLY A 113 -9.85 -30.29 31.82
CA GLY A 113 -10.41 -31.61 31.51
C GLY A 113 -9.78 -32.73 32.34
N ALA A 114 -8.49 -32.65 32.62
CA ALA A 114 -7.79 -33.57 33.53
C ALA A 114 -8.22 -33.38 35.00
N VAL A 115 -8.58 -32.16 35.40
CA VAL A 115 -9.13 -31.87 36.74
C VAL A 115 -10.55 -32.45 36.93
N CYS A 116 -11.31 -32.68 35.85
CA CYS A 116 -12.64 -33.29 35.93
C CYS A 116 -12.65 -34.83 36.06
N VAL A 117 -11.51 -35.53 35.99
CA VAL A 117 -11.41 -36.99 36.19
C VAL A 117 -10.77 -37.32 37.55
N ALA A 118 -11.20 -36.60 38.59
CA ALA A 118 -10.91 -36.96 39.98
C ALA A 118 -12.23 -37.29 40.70
N ARG A 119 -12.73 -38.52 40.51
CA ARG A 119 -13.52 -39.21 41.53
C ARG A 119 -13.49 -40.72 41.39
#